data_AF-A0A0R0FFM7-F1
#
_entry.id   AF-A0A0R0FFM7-F1
#
_cell.length_a   1.000
_cell.length_b   1.000
_cell.length_c   1.000
_cell.angle_alpha   90.00
_cell.angle_beta   90.00
_cell.angle_gamma   90.00
#
_symmetry.space_group_name_H-M   'P 1'
#
loop_
_entity.id
_entity.type
_entity.pdbx_description
1 polymer ?
#
loop_
_entity_poly.entity_id
_entity_poly.type
_entity_poly.pdbx_seq_one_letter_code
_entity_poly.pdbx_strand_id
1 'polypeptide(L)'
;MNCRKSRKSETVESTTRKKYFMVIGINTAFSSRKRRDSVRATWMPRAEERKKLEEEKGIIIRFVIGHSSTSGGILDKAIEAEERLHADFLRLNHIEGYLELSAKTKIYFSTAVALWDAEFYVKVDDDVHVNLATLGLTLSMHRKKPRVYIGCMKSGPVLAQKGVRYHEPEYWKFGEVGNKYFRHATGQLYAISQDLATYISINQGMLHKYANEDVSLGSWFIGLDVDHVDDRRMCCGTPPDCEWKAQAGNICVASFDWKCSGICRSVERMKEVHQRCGEDENALWSGTF
;
A
#
# COMPACT_ATOMS: atom_id res chain seq x y z
N MET A 1 -36.64 20.49 -51.67
CA MET A 1 -35.99 19.18 -51.45
C MET A 1 -34.75 19.41 -50.60
N ASN A 2 -34.85 19.17 -49.29
CA ASN A 2 -33.76 19.45 -48.33
C ASN A 2 -32.88 18.20 -48.14
N CYS A 3 -31.59 18.38 -48.39
CA CYS A 3 -30.55 17.37 -48.26
C CYS A 3 -30.25 17.11 -46.77
N ARG A 4 -30.47 15.87 -46.29
CA ARG A 4 -30.10 15.43 -44.94
C ARG A 4 -28.57 15.34 -44.85
N LYS A 5 -27.93 16.23 -44.07
CA LYS A 5 -26.54 16.06 -43.64
C LYS A 5 -26.45 14.88 -42.67
N SER A 6 -25.72 13.83 -43.05
CA SER A 6 -25.34 12.73 -42.15
C SER A 6 -24.39 13.27 -41.08
N ARG A 7 -24.74 13.08 -39.79
CA ARG A 7 -23.81 13.27 -38.69
C ARG A 7 -22.72 12.21 -38.79
N LYS A 8 -21.47 12.64 -39.00
CA LYS A 8 -20.30 11.78 -38.77
C LYS A 8 -20.30 11.42 -37.29
N SER A 9 -20.28 10.13 -36.97
CA SER A 9 -19.98 9.65 -35.63
C SER A 9 -18.54 10.01 -35.32
N GLU A 10 -18.33 10.90 -34.36
CA GLU A 10 -17.02 11.09 -33.74
C GLU A 10 -16.66 9.80 -33.01
N THR A 11 -15.74 9.04 -33.60
CA THR A 11 -15.00 8.01 -32.89
C THR A 11 -14.22 8.71 -31.78
N VAL A 12 -14.67 8.52 -30.54
CA VAL A 12 -13.88 8.85 -29.36
C VAL A 12 -12.62 7.99 -29.43
N GLU A 13 -11.49 8.60 -29.83
CA GLU A 13 -10.18 7.98 -29.64
C GLU A 13 -10.04 7.70 -28.14
N SER A 14 -10.15 6.42 -27.76
CA SER A 14 -9.79 6.00 -26.42
C SER A 14 -8.29 6.24 -26.29
N THR A 15 -7.89 7.33 -25.62
CA THR A 15 -6.51 7.51 -25.20
C THR A 15 -6.18 6.34 -24.28
N THR A 16 -5.46 5.34 -24.82
CA THR A 16 -5.01 4.20 -24.05
C THR A 16 -4.13 4.72 -22.93
N ARG A 17 -4.61 4.61 -21.68
CA ARG A 17 -3.85 5.01 -20.50
C ARG A 17 -2.54 4.24 -20.48
N LYS A 18 -1.45 4.91 -20.12
CA LYS A 18 -0.16 4.25 -19.91
C LYS A 18 -0.35 3.15 -18.86
N LYS A 19 0.08 1.94 -19.19
CA LYS A 19 0.11 0.82 -18.25
C LYS A 19 1.33 0.91 -17.35
N TYR A 20 1.10 0.69 -16.06
CA TYR A 20 2.11 0.64 -15.02
C TYR A 20 2.24 -0.80 -14.49
N PHE A 21 3.41 -1.13 -13.96
CA PHE A 21 3.60 -2.41 -13.30
C PHE A 21 2.96 -2.41 -11.91
N MET A 22 3.31 -1.44 -11.07
CA MET A 22 2.72 -1.33 -9.74
C MET A 22 2.58 0.10 -9.25
N VAL A 23 1.57 0.33 -8.40
CA VAL A 23 1.36 1.58 -7.68
C VAL A 23 1.51 1.32 -6.20
N ILE A 24 2.46 2.00 -5.55
CA ILE A 24 2.77 1.88 -4.13
C ILE A 24 2.24 3.12 -3.39
N GLY A 25 1.29 2.89 -2.50
CA GLY A 25 0.76 3.88 -1.58
C GLY A 25 1.34 3.71 -0.18
N ILE A 26 2.10 4.70 0.27
CA ILE A 26 2.67 4.73 1.61
C ILE A 26 1.72 5.48 2.53
N ASN A 27 0.91 4.77 3.31
CA ASN A 27 -0.01 5.37 4.25
C ASN A 27 0.76 6.15 5.33
N THR A 28 0.46 7.44 5.46
CA THR A 28 1.13 8.36 6.38
C THR A 28 0.13 9.26 7.11
N ALA A 29 0.55 10.00 8.13
CA ALA A 29 -0.29 10.97 8.83
C ALA A 29 0.36 12.36 8.88
N PHE A 30 -0.41 13.37 9.30
CA PHE A 30 0.11 14.74 9.48
C PHE A 30 1.32 14.80 10.42
N SER A 31 1.30 14.01 11.50
CA SER A 31 2.38 13.91 12.49
C SER A 31 3.62 13.17 11.99
N SER A 32 3.55 12.48 10.84
CA SER A 32 4.60 11.58 10.34
C SER A 32 5.66 12.27 9.47
N ARG A 33 5.81 13.60 9.51
CA ARG A 33 6.76 14.33 8.65
C ARG A 33 8.17 13.72 8.67
N LYS A 34 8.72 13.51 9.87
CA LYS A 34 10.06 12.94 10.04
C LYS A 34 10.17 11.51 9.51
N ARG A 35 9.10 10.72 9.56
CA ARG A 35 9.06 9.37 9.00
C ARG A 35 9.13 9.42 7.48
N ARG A 36 8.34 10.28 6.83
CA ARG A 36 8.41 10.51 5.38
C ARG A 36 9.81 10.92 4.94
N ASP A 37 10.42 11.85 5.66
CA ASP A 37 11.80 12.27 5.38
C ASP A 37 12.78 11.10 5.52
N SER A 38 12.60 10.21 6.52
CA SER A 38 13.43 8.99 6.66
C SER A 38 13.24 7.98 5.53
N VAL A 39 12.02 7.82 5.02
CA VAL A 39 11.70 6.95 3.87
C VAL A 39 12.34 7.50 2.59
N ARG A 40 12.22 8.81 2.33
CA ARG A 40 12.89 9.49 1.20
C ARG A 40 14.41 9.45 1.28
N ALA A 41 14.97 9.44 2.49
CA ALA A 41 16.40 9.35 2.72
C ALA A 41 16.95 7.92 2.64
N THR A 42 16.09 6.92 2.43
CA THR A 42 16.46 5.51 2.38
C THR A 42 15.91 4.85 1.11
N TRP A 43 14.83 4.09 1.22
CA TRP A 43 14.40 3.17 0.16
C TRP A 43 13.53 3.81 -0.93
N MET A 44 13.01 5.03 -0.74
CA MET A 44 12.18 5.70 -1.73
C MET A 44 13.00 6.66 -2.60
N PRO A 45 13.10 6.42 -3.94
CA PRO A 45 13.77 7.34 -4.85
C PRO A 45 13.15 8.75 -4.83
N ARG A 46 13.99 9.77 -5.04
CA ARG A 46 13.57 11.19 -4.94
C ARG A 46 13.59 11.88 -6.30
N ALA A 47 12.76 12.92 -6.43
CA ALA A 47 12.76 13.85 -7.57
C ALA A 47 12.88 13.14 -8.94
N GLU A 48 13.97 13.37 -9.67
CA GLU A 48 14.21 12.82 -11.01
C GLU A 48 14.36 11.29 -11.02
N GLU A 49 14.95 10.68 -9.98
CA GLU A 49 15.05 9.21 -9.91
C GLU A 49 13.67 8.58 -9.77
N ARG A 50 12.75 9.22 -9.04
CA ARG A 50 11.36 8.76 -8.94
C ARG A 50 10.64 8.88 -10.28
N LYS A 51 10.81 9.99 -11.01
CA LYS A 51 10.24 10.13 -12.36
C LYS A 51 10.80 9.07 -13.32
N LYS A 52 12.11 8.86 -13.30
CA LYS A 52 12.77 7.80 -14.06
C LYS A 52 12.19 6.42 -13.74
N LEU A 53 11.92 6.14 -12.47
CA LEU A 53 11.28 4.91 -12.03
C LEU A 53 9.86 4.74 -12.60
N GLU A 54 9.07 5.82 -12.63
CA GLU A 54 7.72 5.84 -13.22
C GLU A 54 7.76 5.65 -14.74
N GLU A 55 8.78 6.21 -15.39
CA GLU A 55 8.97 6.16 -16.84
C GLU A 55 9.48 4.81 -17.31
N GLU A 56 10.60 4.35 -16.75
CA GLU A 56 11.34 3.17 -17.23
C GLU A 56 10.85 1.86 -16.62
N LYS A 57 10.42 1.87 -15.35
CA LYS A 57 9.99 0.67 -14.62
C LYS A 57 8.48 0.57 -14.43
N GLY A 58 7.75 1.65 -14.73
CA GLY A 58 6.30 1.69 -14.54
C GLY A 58 5.90 1.54 -13.08
N ILE A 59 6.72 2.02 -12.13
CA ILE A 59 6.42 1.97 -10.70
C ILE A 59 6.08 3.37 -10.20
N ILE A 60 4.85 3.54 -9.73
CA ILE A 60 4.41 4.78 -9.06
C ILE A 60 4.59 4.63 -7.55
N ILE A 61 5.18 5.62 -6.88
CA ILE A 61 5.28 5.64 -5.40
C ILE A 61 4.78 6.97 -4.87
N ARG A 62 3.77 6.96 -3.99
CA ARG A 62 3.21 8.17 -3.38
C ARG A 62 2.95 7.99 -1.89
N PHE A 63 3.20 9.04 -1.11
CA PHE A 63 2.69 9.14 0.26
C PHE A 63 1.18 9.41 0.21
N VAL A 64 0.39 8.56 0.84
CA VAL A 64 -1.06 8.64 0.81
C VAL A 64 -1.56 9.39 2.04
N ILE A 65 -2.21 10.53 1.82
CA ILE A 65 -2.71 11.38 2.90
C ILE A 65 -4.04 12.04 2.52
N GLY A 66 -4.97 12.06 3.46
CA GLY A 66 -6.20 12.82 3.40
C GLY A 66 -5.99 14.30 3.74
N HIS A 67 -7.08 14.96 4.10
CA HIS A 67 -7.09 16.35 4.56
C HIS A 67 -7.50 16.43 6.03
N SER A 68 -7.25 17.58 6.65
CA SER A 68 -7.66 17.80 8.03
C SER A 68 -9.17 18.04 8.11
N SER A 69 -9.76 17.93 9.30
CA SER A 69 -11.18 18.23 9.52
C SER A 69 -11.53 19.68 9.23
N THR A 70 -10.56 20.59 9.36
CA THR A 70 -10.68 22.00 9.03
C THR A 70 -9.94 22.27 7.73
N SER A 71 -10.66 22.14 6.60
CA SER A 71 -10.09 22.35 5.27
C SER A 71 -9.30 23.66 5.18
N GLY A 72 -8.07 23.59 4.69
CA GLY A 72 -7.16 24.76 4.59
C GLY A 72 -6.51 25.17 5.91
N GLY A 73 -6.61 24.35 6.96
CA GLY A 73 -5.96 24.54 8.24
C GLY A 73 -4.43 24.45 8.17
N ILE A 74 -3.77 24.68 9.31
CA ILE A 74 -2.29 24.68 9.42
C ILE A 74 -1.70 23.33 8.98
N LEU A 75 -2.36 22.22 9.32
CA LEU A 75 -1.91 20.88 8.93
C LEU A 75 -1.94 20.68 7.41
N ASP A 76 -2.99 21.16 6.73
CA ASP A 76 -3.08 21.09 5.27
C ASP A 76 -2.03 21.98 4.61
N LYS A 77 -1.82 23.21 5.11
CA LYS A 77 -0.78 24.12 4.59
C LYS A 77 0.63 23.54 4.73
N ALA A 78 0.89 22.79 5.80
CA ALA A 78 2.17 22.11 5.98
C ALA A 78 2.39 21.01 4.93
N ILE A 79 1.34 20.25 4.60
CA ILE A 79 1.39 19.26 3.52
C ILE A 79 1.52 19.93 2.15
N GLU A 80 0.82 21.03 1.88
CA GLU A 80 0.97 21.79 0.64
C GLU A 80 2.40 22.32 0.45
N ALA A 81 3.03 22.79 1.54
CA ALA A 81 4.42 23.22 1.51
C ALA A 81 5.38 22.07 1.20
N GLU A 82 5.14 20.89 1.76
CA GLU A 82 5.91 19.67 1.47
C GLU A 82 5.72 19.18 0.04
N GLU A 83 4.47 19.20 -0.45
CA GLU A 83 4.14 18.79 -1.82
C GLU A 83 4.82 19.69 -2.86
N ARG A 84 4.91 21.00 -2.61
CA ARG A 84 5.68 21.91 -3.48
C ARG A 84 7.17 21.56 -3.57
N LEU A 85 7.72 20.91 -2.56
CA LEU A 85 9.15 20.54 -2.51
C LEU A 85 9.42 19.17 -3.12
N HIS A 86 8.55 18.20 -2.89
CA HIS A 86 8.81 16.79 -3.23
C HIS A 86 7.90 16.22 -4.32
N ALA A 87 6.71 16.81 -4.52
CA ALA A 87 5.69 16.40 -5.49
C ALA A 87 5.31 14.91 -5.40
N ASP A 88 5.26 14.36 -4.19
CA ASP A 88 5.21 12.93 -3.92
C ASP A 88 4.03 12.46 -3.06
N PHE A 89 3.03 13.30 -2.88
CA PHE A 89 1.77 12.89 -2.26
C PHE A 89 0.73 12.39 -3.26
N LEU A 90 -0.13 11.51 -2.77
CA LEU A 90 -1.46 11.27 -3.27
C LEU A 90 -2.45 11.81 -2.23
N ARG A 91 -3.08 12.93 -2.56
CA ARG A 91 -4.09 13.58 -1.71
C ARG A 91 -5.44 12.92 -1.90
N LEU A 92 -6.02 12.41 -0.81
CA LEU A 92 -7.33 11.76 -0.82
C LEU A 92 -8.42 12.73 -0.35
N ASN A 93 -9.63 12.57 -0.89
CA ASN A 93 -10.84 13.18 -0.32
C ASN A 93 -11.29 12.35 0.89
N HIS A 94 -10.55 12.50 1.98
CA HIS A 94 -10.70 11.72 3.21
C HIS A 94 -10.29 12.59 4.40
N ILE A 95 -11.11 12.67 5.43
CA ILE A 95 -10.72 13.33 6.68
C ILE A 95 -9.81 12.37 7.45
N GLU A 96 -8.58 12.78 7.70
CA GLU A 96 -7.64 11.98 8.49
C GLU A 96 -8.12 11.80 9.93
N GLY A 97 -8.07 10.56 10.41
CA GLY A 97 -8.43 10.19 11.78
C GLY A 97 -7.91 8.79 12.11
N TYR A 98 -7.57 8.55 13.38
CA TYR A 98 -7.00 7.27 13.81
C TYR A 98 -7.92 6.06 13.55
N LEU A 99 -9.23 6.24 13.74
CA LEU A 99 -10.24 5.19 13.51
C LEU A 99 -10.68 5.07 12.04
N GLU A 100 -10.10 5.88 11.15
CA GLU A 100 -10.50 5.98 9.76
C GLU A 100 -9.54 5.29 8.78
N LEU A 101 -8.55 4.53 9.28
CA LEU A 101 -7.57 3.81 8.46
C LEU A 101 -8.22 2.86 7.45
N SER A 102 -9.22 2.07 7.86
CA SER A 102 -9.96 1.18 6.95
C SER A 102 -10.68 1.96 5.84
N ALA A 103 -11.17 3.17 6.14
CA ALA A 103 -11.76 4.05 5.13
C ALA A 103 -10.69 4.64 4.21
N LYS A 104 -9.56 5.08 4.77
CA LYS A 104 -8.42 5.59 4.01
C LYS A 104 -7.93 4.57 2.99
N THR A 105 -7.73 3.33 3.39
CA THR A 105 -7.27 2.24 2.51
C THR A 105 -8.27 1.96 1.39
N LYS A 106 -9.57 1.93 1.70
CA LYS A 106 -10.62 1.77 0.69
C LYS A 106 -10.60 2.89 -0.35
N ILE A 107 -10.49 4.14 0.12
CA ILE A 107 -10.43 5.33 -0.75
C ILE A 107 -9.13 5.32 -1.54
N TYR A 108 -8.00 4.96 -0.94
CA TYR A 108 -6.70 4.84 -1.59
C TYR A 108 -6.77 3.93 -2.82
N PHE A 109 -7.21 2.68 -2.67
CA PHE A 109 -7.31 1.75 -3.81
C PHE A 109 -8.26 2.26 -4.88
N SER A 110 -9.40 2.82 -4.48
CA SER A 110 -10.38 3.39 -5.41
C SER A 110 -9.80 4.56 -6.22
N THR A 111 -9.09 5.48 -5.56
CA THR A 111 -8.42 6.61 -6.20
C THR A 111 -7.24 6.17 -7.06
N ALA A 112 -6.42 5.23 -6.59
CA ALA A 112 -5.26 4.74 -7.32
C ALA A 112 -5.66 4.07 -8.64
N VAL A 113 -6.70 3.22 -8.63
CA VAL A 113 -7.26 2.60 -9.85
C VAL A 113 -7.81 3.63 -10.81
N ALA A 114 -8.44 4.69 -10.30
CA ALA A 114 -8.97 5.75 -11.15
C ALA A 114 -7.87 6.56 -11.86
N LEU A 115 -6.71 6.72 -11.23
CA LEU A 115 -5.58 7.52 -11.72
C LEU A 115 -4.60 6.71 -12.59
N TRP A 116 -4.29 5.48 -12.21
CA TRP A 116 -3.25 4.68 -12.84
C TRP A 116 -3.78 3.29 -13.20
N ASP A 117 -3.63 2.93 -14.48
CA ASP A 117 -3.87 1.56 -14.97
C ASP A 117 -2.63 0.72 -14.65
N ALA A 118 -2.66 -0.08 -13.58
CA ALA A 118 -1.52 -0.83 -13.08
C ALA A 118 -1.86 -2.31 -12.82
N GLU A 119 -0.89 -3.20 -12.99
CA GLU A 119 -1.08 -4.64 -12.75
C GLU A 119 -1.27 -4.95 -11.25
N PHE A 120 -0.54 -4.24 -10.38
CA PHE A 120 -0.62 -4.39 -8.92
C PHE A 120 -0.76 -3.05 -8.20
N TYR A 121 -1.48 -3.06 -7.08
CA TYR A 121 -1.61 -1.94 -6.16
C TYR A 121 -1.13 -2.40 -4.78
N VAL A 122 -0.22 -1.63 -4.19
CA VAL A 122 0.52 -2.00 -2.97
C VAL A 122 0.25 -0.96 -1.91
N LYS A 123 -0.08 -1.41 -0.70
CA LYS A 123 -0.15 -0.55 0.48
C LYS A 123 1.06 -0.84 1.38
N VAL A 124 1.67 0.22 1.90
CA VAL A 124 2.81 0.17 2.83
C VAL A 124 2.60 1.16 3.96
N ASP A 125 3.02 0.85 5.18
CA ASP A 125 3.09 1.83 6.29
C ASP A 125 4.39 2.67 6.25
N ASP A 126 4.33 3.92 6.72
CA ASP A 126 5.46 4.87 6.69
C ASP A 126 6.61 4.57 7.69
N ASP A 127 6.49 3.49 8.46
CA ASP A 127 7.51 2.97 9.35
C ASP A 127 8.00 1.57 8.97
N VAL A 128 7.92 1.19 7.70
CA VAL A 128 8.41 -0.09 7.16
C VAL A 128 9.58 0.16 6.21
N HIS A 129 10.60 -0.71 6.26
CA HIS A 129 11.66 -0.76 5.24
C HIS A 129 11.25 -1.71 4.11
N VAL A 130 11.45 -1.29 2.87
CA VAL A 130 11.06 -2.04 1.67
C VAL A 130 12.25 -2.16 0.71
N ASN A 131 12.45 -3.35 0.16
CA ASN A 131 13.36 -3.62 -0.94
C ASN A 131 12.54 -3.65 -2.25
N LEU A 132 12.60 -2.57 -3.04
CA LEU A 132 11.71 -2.33 -4.18
C LEU A 132 11.93 -3.31 -5.34
N ALA A 133 13.17 -3.69 -5.63
CA ALA A 133 13.50 -4.68 -6.66
C ALA A 133 12.99 -6.06 -6.24
N THR A 134 13.24 -6.44 -4.99
CA THR A 134 12.75 -7.71 -4.42
C THR A 134 11.22 -7.76 -4.41
N LEU A 135 10.53 -6.66 -4.09
CA LEU A 135 9.08 -6.52 -4.22
C LEU A 135 8.65 -6.72 -5.68
N GLY A 136 9.29 -6.01 -6.62
CA GLY A 136 8.97 -6.09 -8.05
C GLY A 136 9.15 -7.48 -8.63
N LEU A 137 10.26 -8.15 -8.32
CA LEU A 137 10.52 -9.54 -8.70
C LEU A 137 9.49 -10.50 -8.09
N THR A 138 9.07 -10.26 -6.85
CA THR A 138 8.06 -11.09 -6.21
C THR A 138 6.72 -10.96 -6.92
N LEU A 139 6.28 -9.74 -7.21
CA LEU A 139 4.99 -9.50 -7.89
C LEU A 139 5.00 -9.94 -9.35
N SER A 140 6.13 -9.86 -10.06
CA SER A 140 6.22 -10.27 -11.47
C SER A 140 5.90 -11.76 -11.67
N MET A 141 6.19 -12.60 -10.68
CA MET A 141 5.85 -14.03 -10.68
C MET A 141 4.33 -14.30 -10.66
N HIS A 142 3.53 -13.29 -10.32
CA HIS A 142 2.08 -13.40 -10.19
C HIS A 142 1.29 -12.71 -11.31
N ARG A 143 1.94 -12.10 -12.31
CA ARG A 143 1.29 -11.33 -13.40
C ARG A 143 0.21 -12.10 -14.17
N LYS A 144 0.37 -13.40 -14.33
CA LYS A 144 -0.56 -14.25 -15.08
C LYS A 144 -1.80 -14.65 -14.29
N LYS A 145 -1.91 -14.24 -13.03
CA LYS A 145 -3.01 -14.60 -12.14
C LYS A 145 -3.94 -13.39 -11.96
N PRO A 146 -5.25 -13.52 -12.25
CA PRO A 146 -6.16 -12.37 -12.28
C PRO A 146 -6.44 -11.77 -10.89
N ARG A 147 -6.71 -12.61 -9.88
CA ARG A 147 -7.16 -12.21 -8.54
C ARG A 147 -6.15 -12.63 -7.47
N VAL A 148 -5.09 -11.83 -7.32
CA VAL A 148 -3.99 -12.11 -6.39
C VAL A 148 -4.09 -11.17 -5.20
N TYR A 149 -4.09 -11.74 -4.00
CA TYR A 149 -3.88 -11.03 -2.75
C TYR A 149 -2.64 -11.61 -2.08
N ILE A 150 -1.56 -10.83 -2.06
CA ILE A 150 -0.25 -11.28 -1.60
C ILE A 150 0.24 -10.44 -0.43
N GLY A 151 0.79 -11.12 0.57
CA GLY A 151 1.39 -10.52 1.74
C GLY A 151 1.85 -11.60 2.72
N CYS A 152 2.29 -11.19 3.89
CA CYS A 152 2.56 -12.13 4.97
C CYS A 152 1.26 -12.50 5.67
N MET A 153 0.72 -13.68 5.36
CA MET A 153 -0.60 -14.10 5.82
C MET A 153 -0.54 -14.52 7.28
N LYS A 154 -1.47 -14.00 8.07
CA LYS A 154 -1.62 -14.27 9.51
C LYS A 154 -3.07 -14.57 9.86
N SER A 155 -3.24 -15.17 11.04
CA SER A 155 -4.50 -15.28 11.75
C SER A 155 -4.17 -15.16 13.23
N GLY A 156 -4.96 -14.37 13.95
CA GLY A 156 -4.73 -14.03 15.36
C GLY A 156 -6.04 -13.89 16.11
N PRO A 157 -5.99 -13.84 17.45
CA PRO A 157 -7.20 -13.73 18.26
C PRO A 157 -7.99 -12.47 17.90
N VAL A 158 -9.32 -12.59 17.86
CA VAL A 158 -10.19 -11.43 17.73
C VAL A 158 -10.06 -10.56 18.98
N LEU A 159 -9.88 -9.25 18.79
CA LEU A 159 -9.63 -8.32 19.88
C LEU A 159 -10.95 -7.86 20.52
N ALA A 160 -11.65 -8.79 21.18
CA ALA A 160 -12.98 -8.57 21.75
C ALA A 160 -12.99 -7.79 23.09
N GLN A 161 -11.84 -7.67 23.76
CA GLN A 161 -11.77 -7.02 25.07
C GLN A 161 -11.78 -5.49 24.94
N LYS A 162 -12.72 -4.81 25.59
CA LYS A 162 -12.74 -3.35 25.66
C LYS A 162 -11.45 -2.79 26.30
N GLY A 163 -10.95 -1.68 25.76
CA GLY A 163 -9.77 -0.98 26.30
C GLY A 163 -8.42 -1.46 25.74
N VAL A 164 -8.39 -2.57 25.00
CA VAL A 164 -7.19 -2.95 24.24
C VAL A 164 -7.07 -2.11 22.96
N ARG A 165 -5.83 -1.87 22.53
CA ARG A 165 -5.57 -1.23 21.23
C ARG A 165 -6.23 -2.08 20.14
N TYR A 166 -6.95 -1.42 19.24
CA TYR A 166 -7.68 -2.07 18.14
C TYR A 166 -8.80 -3.02 18.56
N HIS A 167 -9.43 -2.78 19.72
CA HIS A 167 -10.67 -3.44 20.09
C HIS A 167 -11.68 -3.43 18.93
N GLU A 168 -12.17 -4.61 18.57
CA GLU A 168 -13.15 -4.79 17.50
C GLU A 168 -14.56 -4.76 18.09
N PRO A 169 -15.32 -3.65 17.95
CA PRO A 169 -16.66 -3.54 18.54
C PRO A 169 -17.64 -4.57 17.99
N GLU A 170 -17.43 -5.06 16.78
CA GLU A 170 -18.27 -6.07 16.12
C GLU A 170 -17.64 -7.46 16.17
N TYR A 171 -16.86 -7.76 17.23
CA TYR A 171 -16.14 -9.03 17.40
C TYR A 171 -17.05 -10.26 17.30
N TRP A 172 -18.34 -10.12 17.65
CA TRP A 172 -19.35 -11.17 17.58
C TRP A 172 -19.61 -11.69 16.14
N LYS A 173 -19.26 -10.91 15.11
CA LYS A 173 -19.35 -11.35 13.70
C LYS A 173 -18.29 -12.40 13.32
N PHE A 174 -17.26 -12.57 14.15
CA PHE A 174 -16.19 -13.55 13.93
C PHE A 174 -16.47 -14.88 14.64
N GLY A 175 -17.70 -15.07 15.11
CA GLY A 175 -18.17 -16.27 15.80
C GLY A 175 -18.05 -16.16 17.31
N GLU A 176 -17.57 -17.22 17.95
CA GLU A 176 -17.58 -17.38 19.40
C GLU A 176 -16.35 -16.73 20.08
N VAL A 177 -16.45 -16.57 21.39
CA VAL A 177 -15.34 -16.05 22.22
C VAL A 177 -14.14 -16.99 22.11
N GLY A 178 -12.97 -16.43 21.80
CA GLY A 178 -11.74 -17.19 21.57
C GLY A 178 -11.46 -17.48 20.08
N ASN A 179 -12.40 -17.18 19.19
CA ASN A 179 -12.15 -17.28 17.76
C ASN A 179 -11.04 -16.34 17.29
N LYS A 180 -10.47 -16.72 16.15
CA LYS A 180 -9.45 -15.95 15.45
C LYS A 180 -10.08 -15.23 14.27
N TYR A 181 -9.47 -14.10 13.89
CA TYR A 181 -9.74 -13.51 12.59
C TYR A 181 -9.45 -14.54 11.48
N PHE A 182 -10.23 -14.49 10.40
CA PHE A 182 -9.90 -15.23 9.18
C PHE A 182 -8.49 -14.89 8.70
N ARG A 183 -7.93 -15.73 7.82
CA ARG A 183 -6.57 -15.52 7.33
C ARG A 183 -6.51 -14.29 6.42
N HIS A 184 -5.62 -13.35 6.73
CA HIS A 184 -5.42 -12.09 6.01
C HIS A 184 -3.93 -11.70 6.03
N ALA A 185 -3.48 -10.87 5.09
CA ALA A 185 -2.13 -10.32 5.11
C ALA A 185 -1.96 -9.33 6.26
N THR A 186 -0.75 -9.22 6.81
CA THR A 186 -0.45 -8.21 7.82
C THR A 186 -0.46 -6.79 7.24
N GLY A 187 -0.95 -5.81 8.02
CA GLY A 187 -1.14 -4.45 7.54
C GLY A 187 0.10 -3.68 7.11
N GLN A 188 1.31 -4.07 7.53
CA GLN A 188 2.54 -3.32 7.24
C GLN A 188 2.84 -3.20 5.75
N LEU A 189 2.63 -4.29 4.99
CA LEU A 189 2.79 -4.32 3.55
C LEU A 189 1.97 -5.47 2.96
N TYR A 190 1.17 -5.16 1.95
CA TYR A 190 0.48 -6.15 1.11
C TYR A 190 0.24 -5.57 -0.29
N ALA A 191 0.00 -6.46 -1.26
CA ALA A 191 -0.35 -6.08 -2.62
C ALA A 191 -1.58 -6.85 -3.10
N ILE A 192 -2.34 -6.20 -3.97
CA ILE A 192 -3.51 -6.78 -4.64
C ILE A 192 -3.40 -6.55 -6.15
N SER A 193 -3.89 -7.50 -6.94
CA SER A 193 -3.97 -7.35 -8.39
C SER A 193 -4.99 -6.29 -8.80
N GLN A 194 -4.89 -5.85 -10.05
CA GLN A 194 -5.83 -4.90 -10.66
C GLN A 194 -7.30 -5.27 -10.48
N ASP A 195 -7.66 -6.54 -10.68
CA ASP A 195 -9.03 -7.01 -10.57
C ASP A 195 -9.60 -6.77 -9.17
N LEU A 196 -8.80 -7.02 -8.13
CA LEU A 196 -9.21 -6.82 -6.74
C LEU A 196 -9.26 -5.35 -6.36
N ALA A 197 -8.31 -4.55 -6.85
CA ALA A 197 -8.36 -3.10 -6.64
C ALA A 197 -9.59 -2.48 -7.34
N THR A 198 -9.93 -2.97 -8.54
CA THR A 198 -11.12 -2.58 -9.30
C THR A 198 -12.39 -3.01 -8.59
N TYR A 199 -12.42 -4.24 -8.05
CA TYR A 199 -13.52 -4.72 -7.21
C TYR A 199 -13.75 -3.79 -6.00
N ILE A 200 -12.68 -3.36 -5.33
CA ILE A 200 -12.78 -2.39 -4.23
C ILE A 200 -13.41 -1.09 -4.72
N SER A 201 -12.89 -0.54 -5.82
CA SER A 201 -13.36 0.73 -6.38
C SER A 201 -14.85 0.73 -6.72
N ILE A 202 -15.31 -0.34 -7.39
CA ILE A 202 -16.72 -0.51 -7.80
C ILE A 202 -17.62 -0.70 -6.57
N ASN A 203 -17.21 -1.51 -5.60
CA ASN A 203 -18.07 -1.94 -4.49
C ASN A 203 -17.89 -1.11 -3.22
N GLN A 204 -17.10 -0.04 -3.24
CA GLN A 204 -16.66 0.69 -2.05
C GLN A 204 -17.80 1.09 -1.10
N GLY A 205 -19.01 1.37 -1.60
CA GLY A 205 -20.17 1.74 -0.80
C GLY A 205 -20.72 0.60 0.08
N MET A 206 -20.46 -0.65 -0.29
CA MET A 206 -20.94 -1.85 0.41
C MET A 206 -19.85 -2.53 1.26
N LEU A 207 -18.57 -2.23 0.99
CA LEU A 207 -17.46 -2.83 1.72
C LEU A 207 -17.41 -2.35 3.16
N HIS A 208 -17.68 -3.31 4.06
CA HIS A 208 -17.69 -3.12 5.49
C HIS A 208 -16.29 -2.77 6.04
N LYS A 209 -16.23 -2.01 7.13
CA LYS A 209 -14.98 -1.59 7.76
C LYS A 209 -14.96 -2.12 9.19
N TYR A 210 -13.97 -2.96 9.49
CA TYR A 210 -13.62 -3.36 10.84
C TYR A 210 -12.62 -2.36 11.45
N ALA A 211 -12.41 -2.44 12.77
CA ALA A 211 -11.49 -1.57 13.49
C ALA A 211 -10.03 -1.73 13.03
N ASN A 212 -9.67 -2.96 12.61
CA ASN A 212 -8.37 -3.27 12.03
C ASN A 212 -8.46 -3.14 10.50
N GLU A 213 -7.56 -2.35 9.90
CA GLU A 213 -7.54 -2.09 8.47
C GLU A 213 -7.22 -3.34 7.64
N ASP A 214 -6.29 -4.16 8.12
CA ASP A 214 -5.82 -5.36 7.43
C ASP A 214 -6.86 -6.48 7.49
N VAL A 215 -7.57 -6.58 8.62
CA VAL A 215 -8.79 -7.39 8.75
C VAL A 215 -9.86 -6.87 7.79
N SER A 216 -10.10 -5.56 7.70
CA SER A 216 -11.08 -5.00 6.76
C SER A 216 -10.79 -5.43 5.33
N LEU A 217 -9.57 -5.24 4.85
CA LEU A 217 -9.15 -5.64 3.52
C LEU A 217 -9.38 -7.14 3.27
N GLY A 218 -8.91 -8.00 4.18
CA GLY A 218 -9.08 -9.45 4.00
C GLY A 218 -10.55 -9.88 3.97
N SER A 219 -11.43 -9.18 4.70
CA SER A 219 -12.87 -9.49 4.69
C SER A 219 -13.53 -9.23 3.34
N TRP A 220 -12.98 -8.30 2.55
CA TRP A 220 -13.52 -7.97 1.23
C TRP A 220 -13.25 -9.08 0.21
N PHE A 221 -12.31 -9.97 0.51
CA PHE A 221 -11.85 -11.02 -0.40
C PHE A 221 -12.23 -12.43 0.03
N ILE A 222 -12.64 -12.65 1.28
CA ILE A 222 -12.92 -14.00 1.80
C ILE A 222 -14.05 -14.73 1.06
N GLY A 223 -15.03 -13.99 0.54
CA GLY A 223 -16.13 -14.54 -0.26
C GLY A 223 -15.85 -14.62 -1.77
N LEU A 224 -14.64 -14.25 -2.19
CA LEU A 224 -14.23 -14.22 -3.60
C LEU A 224 -13.25 -15.36 -3.89
N ASP A 225 -13.19 -15.79 -5.15
CA ASP A 225 -12.21 -16.77 -5.64
C ASP A 225 -10.82 -16.11 -5.82
N VAL A 226 -10.14 -15.83 -4.71
CA VAL A 226 -8.87 -15.10 -4.64
C VAL A 226 -7.70 -16.02 -4.30
N ASP A 227 -6.61 -15.90 -5.05
CA ASP A 227 -5.34 -16.54 -4.73
C ASP A 227 -4.66 -15.77 -3.58
N HIS A 228 -4.77 -16.33 -2.37
CA HIS A 228 -4.11 -15.82 -1.17
C HIS A 228 -2.68 -16.35 -1.11
N VAL A 229 -1.72 -15.49 -1.45
CA VAL A 229 -0.30 -15.85 -1.45
C VAL A 229 0.33 -15.42 -0.13
N ASP A 230 0.80 -16.41 0.65
CA ASP A 230 1.55 -16.21 1.90
C ASP A 230 3.06 -16.13 1.61
N ASP A 231 3.60 -14.91 1.53
CA ASP A 231 5.04 -14.68 1.38
C ASP A 231 5.65 -14.12 2.66
N ARG A 232 6.43 -14.98 3.35
CA ARG A 232 7.11 -14.63 4.61
C ARG A 232 8.24 -13.62 4.44
N ARG A 233 8.70 -13.35 3.22
CA ARG A 233 9.69 -12.29 2.95
C ARG A 233 9.08 -10.90 3.09
N MET A 234 7.74 -10.77 3.11
CA MET A 234 7.02 -9.50 3.29
C MET A 234 6.79 -9.12 4.77
N CYS A 235 7.41 -9.85 5.72
CA CYS A 235 7.29 -9.58 7.15
C CYS A 235 8.50 -10.03 7.95
N CYS A 236 9.71 -9.81 7.42
CA CYS A 236 10.93 -10.10 8.16
C CYS A 236 11.09 -9.17 9.37
N GLY A 237 11.77 -9.67 10.40
CA GLY A 237 12.27 -8.82 11.48
C GLY A 237 13.35 -7.88 10.98
N THR A 238 13.52 -6.75 11.65
CA THR A 238 14.72 -5.90 11.48
C THR A 238 15.99 -6.66 11.94
N PRO A 239 17.20 -6.10 11.77
CA PRO A 239 18.43 -6.78 12.15
C PRO A 239 18.39 -7.42 13.55
N PRO A 240 18.87 -8.66 13.71
CA PRO A 240 19.66 -9.43 12.73
C PRO A 240 18.85 -10.32 11.75
N ASP A 241 17.51 -10.39 11.85
CA ASP A 241 16.72 -11.38 11.11
C ASP A 241 16.80 -11.20 9.58
N CYS A 242 16.55 -9.98 9.09
CA CYS A 242 16.65 -9.66 7.67
C CYS A 242 18.04 -9.98 7.07
N GLU A 243 19.12 -9.78 7.84
CA GLU A 243 20.50 -9.99 7.40
C GLU A 243 20.79 -11.47 7.23
N TRP A 244 20.44 -12.28 8.23
CA TRP A 244 20.60 -13.73 8.15
C TRP A 244 19.79 -14.33 7.01
N LYS A 245 18.58 -13.82 6.78
CA LYS A 245 17.76 -14.24 5.64
C LYS A 245 18.40 -13.85 4.30
N ALA A 246 18.93 -12.64 4.18
CA ALA A 246 19.66 -12.20 2.99
C ALA A 246 20.92 -13.05 2.72
N GLN A 247 21.71 -13.35 3.77
CA GLN A 247 22.88 -14.24 3.68
C GLN A 247 22.51 -15.66 3.22
N ALA A 248 21.32 -16.13 3.58
CA ALA A 248 20.77 -17.41 3.13
C ALA A 248 20.11 -17.34 1.73
N GLY A 249 20.25 -16.24 0.99
CA GLY A 249 19.67 -16.05 -0.34
C GLY A 249 18.16 -15.72 -0.33
N ASN A 250 17.56 -15.51 0.84
CA ASN A 250 16.15 -15.19 1.02
C ASN A 250 15.96 -13.70 1.37
N ILE A 251 16.39 -12.81 0.46
CA ILE A 251 16.27 -11.36 0.67
C ILE A 251 14.81 -11.00 0.97
N CYS A 252 14.63 -10.21 2.02
CA CYS A 252 13.32 -9.78 2.48
C CYS A 252 12.74 -8.71 1.56
N VAL A 253 11.45 -8.79 1.26
CA VAL A 253 10.68 -7.73 0.60
C VAL A 253 10.46 -6.57 1.56
N ALA A 254 10.13 -6.88 2.82
CA ALA A 254 9.87 -5.87 3.85
C ALA A 254 10.43 -6.30 5.21
N SER A 255 10.92 -5.32 5.96
CA SER A 255 11.49 -5.52 7.30
C SER A 255 10.88 -4.55 8.32
N PHE A 256 10.39 -5.06 9.45
CA PHE A 256 9.81 -4.27 10.53
C PHE A 256 9.81 -5.01 11.89
N ASP A 257 9.49 -4.30 12.98
CA ASP A 257 9.42 -4.90 14.31
C ASP A 257 7.97 -5.22 14.70
N TRP A 258 7.66 -6.50 14.94
CA TRP A 258 6.33 -6.93 15.39
C TRP A 258 5.86 -6.20 16.65
N LYS A 259 6.77 -5.92 17.59
CA LYS A 259 6.47 -5.22 18.85
C LYS A 259 5.89 -3.82 18.65
N CYS A 260 6.33 -3.12 17.61
CA CYS A 260 5.86 -1.76 17.31
C CYS A 260 4.83 -1.73 16.17
N SER A 261 4.57 -2.88 15.53
CA SER A 261 3.74 -2.99 14.32
C SER A 261 4.29 -2.12 13.17
N GLY A 262 5.62 -2.06 13.07
CA GLY A 262 6.43 -1.15 12.27
C GLY A 262 7.85 -1.12 12.84
N ILE A 263 8.81 -0.44 12.24
CA ILE A 263 10.15 -0.27 12.81
C ILE A 263 10.03 0.58 14.09
N CYS A 264 10.42 0.03 15.23
CA CYS A 264 10.44 0.79 16.49
C CYS A 264 11.40 1.97 16.34
N ARG A 265 10.97 3.19 16.72
CA ARG A 265 11.76 4.42 16.53
C ARG A 265 12.24 4.58 15.09
N SER A 266 11.30 4.48 14.15
CA SER A 266 11.59 4.43 12.71
C SER A 266 12.35 5.64 12.19
N VAL A 267 12.11 6.84 12.74
CA VAL A 267 12.84 8.05 12.35
C VAL A 267 14.35 7.88 12.55
N GLU A 268 14.76 7.26 13.65
CA GLU A 268 16.16 7.02 13.99
C GLU A 268 16.71 5.74 13.35
N ARG A 269 15.90 4.67 13.30
CA ARG A 269 16.36 3.32 12.93
C ARG A 269 16.22 2.97 11.46
N MET A 270 15.39 3.66 10.68
CA MET A 270 15.17 3.34 9.25
C MET A 270 16.49 3.29 8.48
N LYS A 271 17.40 4.23 8.75
CA LYS A 271 18.72 4.28 8.09
C LYS A 271 19.58 3.06 8.39
N GLU A 272 19.68 2.66 9.66
CA GLU A 272 20.43 1.47 10.07
C GLU A 272 19.82 0.20 9.45
N VAL A 273 18.48 0.08 9.50
CA VAL A 273 17.76 -1.06 8.91
C VAL A 273 18.01 -1.09 7.40
N HIS A 274 17.94 0.03 6.71
CA HIS A 274 18.20 0.10 5.27
C HIS A 274 19.64 -0.29 4.92
N GLN A 275 20.64 0.14 5.69
CA GLN A 275 22.04 -0.23 5.45
C GLN A 275 22.33 -1.73 5.62
N ARG A 276 21.56 -2.41 6.49
CA ARG A 276 21.80 -3.81 6.86
C ARG A 276 20.88 -4.79 6.13
N CYS A 277 19.63 -4.41 5.91
CA CYS A 277 18.60 -5.22 5.25
C CYS A 277 18.41 -4.84 3.77
N GLY A 278 19.00 -3.74 3.31
CA GLY A 278 18.84 -3.23 1.96
C GLY A 278 19.37 -4.19 0.90
N GLU A 279 18.68 -4.25 -0.21
CA GLU A 279 19.23 -4.81 -1.45
C GLU A 279 20.28 -3.87 -2.06
N ASP A 280 21.03 -4.38 -3.05
CA ASP A 280 22.00 -3.57 -3.81
C ASP A 280 21.32 -2.34 -4.43
N GLU A 281 21.96 -1.17 -4.38
CA GLU A 281 21.38 0.09 -4.91
C GLU A 281 21.02 0.00 -6.40
N ASN A 282 21.70 -0.86 -7.16
CA ASN A 282 21.42 -1.10 -8.58
C ASN A 282 20.42 -2.24 -8.81
N ALA A 283 19.98 -2.97 -7.79
CA ALA A 283 19.04 -4.08 -7.95
C ALA A 283 17.74 -3.61 -8.61
N LEU A 284 17.24 -2.43 -8.24
CA LEU A 284 16.01 -1.87 -8.80
C LEU A 284 16.13 -1.56 -10.30
N TRP A 285 17.31 -1.10 -10.72
CA TRP A 285 17.57 -0.68 -12.10
C TRP A 285 17.97 -1.85 -13.01
N SER A 286 18.72 -2.81 -12.49
CA SER A 286 19.11 -4.03 -13.18
C SER A 286 18.00 -5.08 -13.23
N GLY A 287 17.06 -5.05 -12.28
CA GLY A 287 15.92 -5.95 -12.22
C GLY A 287 15.06 -5.85 -13.48
N THR A 288 14.81 -7.00 -14.09
CA THR A 288 13.84 -7.15 -15.18
C THR A 288 12.62 -7.84 -14.60
N PHE A 289 11.53 -7.09 -14.48
CA PHE A 289 10.26 -7.58 -13.95
C PHE A 289 9.13 -7.37 -14.94
#